data_AF-A0A2E1INA0-F1
#
_entry.id   AF-A0A2E1INA0-F1
#
_cell.length_a   1.000
_cell.length_b   1.000
_cell.length_c   1.000
_cell.angle_alpha   90.00
_cell.angle_beta   90.00
_cell.angle_gamma   90.00
#
_symmetry.space_group_name_H-M   'P 1'
#
loop_
_entity.id
_entity.type
_entity.pdbx_description
1 polymer ?
#
loop_
_entity_poly.entity_id
_entity_poly.type
_entity_poly.pdbx_seq_one_letter_code
_entity_poly.pdbx_strand_id
1 'polypeptide(L)'
;MDFDPAPLFALSLVPYLLFLRWIQRSGALPALAVWGFRLTLLFVLITIVAAVLALRCCNAELVAVDGLHGGAEAFLTLSNAVLVIGLLRDNASRVNNS
;
A
#
# COMPACT_ATOMS: atom_id res chain seq x y z
N MET A 1 18.93 22.17 11.77
CA MET A 1 18.80 20.72 11.98
C MET A 1 17.87 20.22 10.90
N ASP A 2 18.42 19.63 9.85
CA ASP A 2 17.62 18.99 8.80
C ASP A 2 17.05 17.70 9.38
N PHE A 3 15.73 17.63 9.46
CA PHE A 3 15.02 16.46 9.92
C PHE A 3 14.85 15.50 8.75
N ASP A 4 15.50 14.35 8.82
CA ASP A 4 15.29 13.28 7.84
C ASP A 4 13.96 12.55 8.12
N PRO A 5 13.04 12.45 7.14
CA PRO A 5 11.72 11.85 7.35
C PRO A 5 11.73 10.31 7.26
N ALA A 6 12.78 9.67 6.73
CA ALA A 6 12.85 8.23 6.54
C ALA A 6 12.67 7.41 7.84
N PRO A 7 13.27 7.78 8.99
CA PRO A 7 13.05 7.05 10.24
C PRO A 7 11.60 7.13 10.73
N LEU A 8 10.92 8.26 10.52
CA LEU A 8 9.50 8.41 10.88
C LEU A 8 8.61 7.52 10.00
N PHE A 9 8.92 7.44 8.70
CA PHE A 9 8.23 6.54 7.78
C PHE A 9 8.41 5.07 8.20
N ALA A 10 9.65 4.64 8.48
CA ALA A 10 9.92 3.27 8.92
C ALA A 10 9.19 2.95 10.24
N LEU A 11 9.18 3.88 11.19
CA LEU A 11 8.47 3.74 12.45
C LEU A 11 6.94 3.62 12.25
N SER A 12 6.38 4.30 11.25
CA SER A 12 4.95 4.24 10.90
C SER A 12 4.48 2.87 10.38
N LEU A 13 5.39 1.99 9.94
CA LEU A 13 5.02 0.63 9.52
C LEU A 13 4.52 -0.22 10.70
N VAL A 14 5.03 0.01 11.90
CA VAL A 14 4.60 -0.71 13.11
C VAL A 14 3.11 -0.49 13.41
N PRO A 15 2.61 0.75 13.57
CA PRO A 15 1.18 0.97 13.77
C PRO A 15 0.34 0.51 12.58
N TYR A 16 0.85 0.56 11.35
CA TYR A 16 0.15 0.03 10.17
C TYR A 16 -0.06 -1.50 10.24
N LEU A 17 0.96 -2.25 10.64
CA LEU A 17 0.87 -3.70 10.83
C LEU A 17 -0.11 -4.07 11.95
N LEU A 18 -0.10 -3.31 13.05
CA LEU A 18 -1.06 -3.47 14.14
C LEU A 18 -2.49 -3.20 13.67
N PHE A 19 -2.70 -2.12 12.91
CA PHE A 19 -3.99 -1.82 12.28
C PHE A 19 -4.48 -2.98 11.41
N LEU A 20 -3.62 -3.52 10.55
CA LEU A 20 -3.97 -4.61 9.65
C LEU A 20 -4.34 -5.90 10.43
N ARG A 21 -3.57 -6.22 11.48
CA ARG A 21 -3.87 -7.38 12.34
C ARG A 21 -5.15 -7.19 13.13
N TRP A 22 -5.44 -5.98 13.59
CA TRP A 22 -6.67 -5.65 14.28
C TRP A 22 -7.88 -5.77 13.36
N ILE A 23 -7.83 -5.20 12.15
CA ILE A 23 -8.97 -5.21 11.23
C ILE A 23 -9.30 -6.62 10.74
N GLN A 24 -8.28 -7.46 10.54
CA GLN A 24 -8.45 -8.87 10.20
C GLN A 24 -9.13 -9.66 11.34
N ARG A 25 -8.86 -9.32 12.60
CA ARG A 25 -9.47 -9.98 13.76
C ARG A 25 -10.90 -9.50 14.02
N SER A 26 -11.14 -8.20 13.85
CA SER A 26 -12.44 -7.58 14.14
C SER A 26 -13.51 -7.88 13.09
N GLY A 27 -13.13 -8.31 11.88
CA GLY A 27 -14.07 -8.56 10.78
C GLY A 27 -14.86 -7.31 10.35
N ALA A 28 -14.37 -6.11 10.71
CA ALA A 28 -15.07 -4.85 10.50
C ALA A 28 -15.09 -4.40 9.03
N LEU A 29 -14.19 -4.96 8.22
CA LEU A 29 -14.10 -4.70 6.78
C LEU A 29 -14.28 -6.00 6.00
N PRO A 30 -14.82 -5.91 4.77
CA PRO A 30 -14.87 -7.04 3.85
C PRO A 30 -13.46 -7.54 3.54
N ALA A 31 -13.31 -8.85 3.34
CA ALA A 31 -12.02 -9.48 3.06
C ALA A 31 -11.28 -8.83 1.88
N LEU A 32 -12.01 -8.34 0.87
CA LEU A 32 -11.45 -7.68 -0.30
C LEU A 32 -10.80 -6.32 0.03
N ALA A 33 -11.37 -5.55 0.96
CA ALA A 33 -10.76 -4.30 1.42
C ALA A 33 -9.48 -4.56 2.23
N VAL A 34 -9.47 -5.61 3.06
CA VAL A 34 -8.26 -6.06 3.78
C VAL A 34 -7.15 -6.48 2.80
N TRP A 35 -7.51 -7.13 1.69
CA TRP A 35 -6.57 -7.41 0.60
C TRP A 35 -6.00 -6.14 -0.02
N GLY A 36 -6.82 -5.10 -0.24
CA GLY A 36 -6.35 -3.79 -0.70
C GLY A 36 -5.25 -3.22 0.19
N PHE A 37 -5.46 -3.18 1.51
CA PHE A 37 -4.43 -2.75 2.46
C PHE A 37 -3.16 -3.62 2.42
N ARG A 38 -3.31 -4.95 2.30
CA ARG A 38 -2.15 -5.85 2.15
C ARG A 38 -1.36 -5.58 0.89
N LEU A 39 -2.04 -5.27 -0.22
CA LEU A 39 -1.39 -4.89 -1.47
C LEU A 39 -0.65 -3.56 -1.31
N THR A 40 -1.21 -2.56 -0.64
CA THR A 40 -0.50 -1.31 -0.34
C THR A 40 0.75 -1.54 0.52
N LEU A 41 0.71 -2.46 1.49
CA LEU A 41 1.90 -2.81 2.26
C LEU A 41 2.95 -3.53 1.41
N LEU A 42 2.50 -4.45 0.54
CA LEU A 42 3.38 -5.14 -0.41
C LEU A 42 4.03 -4.15 -1.39
N PHE A 43 3.26 -3.16 -1.86
CA PHE A 43 3.75 -2.06 -2.70
C PHE A 43 4.91 -1.32 -2.02
N VAL A 44 4.75 -0.97 -0.74
CA VAL A 44 5.82 -0.30 0.03
C VAL A 44 7.08 -1.16 0.08
N LEU A 45 6.95 -2.46 0.36
CA LEU A 45 8.09 -3.36 0.40
C LEU A 45 8.81 -3.45 -0.96
N ILE A 46 8.04 -3.62 -2.04
CA ILE A 46 8.58 -3.72 -3.40
C ILE A 46 9.26 -2.41 -3.81
N THR A 47 8.65 -1.26 -3.51
CA THR A 47 9.20 0.05 -3.90
C THR A 47 10.47 0.41 -3.13
N ILE A 48 10.61 -0.01 -1.87
CA ILE A 48 11.87 0.13 -1.14
C ILE A 48 12.99 -0.68 -1.82
N VAL A 49 12.74 -1.95 -2.16
CA VAL A 49 13.73 -2.80 -2.85
C VAL A 49 14.06 -2.23 -4.23
N ALA A 50 13.04 -1.83 -4.97
CA ALA A 50 13.18 -1.20 -6.28
C ALA A 50 13.99 0.10 -6.21
N ALA A 51 13.79 0.92 -5.18
CA ALA A 51 14.54 2.16 -4.99
C ALA A 51 16.02 1.84 -4.73
N VAL A 52 16.30 0.88 -3.85
CA VAL A 52 17.67 0.42 -3.62
C VAL A 52 18.31 -0.10 -4.91
N LEU A 53 17.59 -0.89 -5.72
CA LEU A 53 18.09 -1.39 -7.01
C LEU A 53 18.34 -0.27 -8.03
N ALA A 54 17.45 0.71 -8.14
CA ALA A 54 17.62 1.87 -9.02
C ALA A 54 18.87 2.68 -8.64
N LEU A 55 19.05 2.95 -7.34
CA LEU A 55 20.25 3.62 -6.84
C LEU A 55 21.53 2.80 -7.11
N ARG A 56 21.48 1.47 -7.05
CA ARG A 56 22.67 0.63 -7.22
C ARG A 56 23.03 0.35 -8.68
N CYS A 57 22.05 0.13 -9.54
CA CYS A 57 22.28 -0.20 -10.95
C CYS A 57 22.41 1.04 -11.83
N CYS A 58 21.63 2.08 -11.57
CA CYS A 58 21.53 3.24 -12.45
C CYS A 58 22.05 4.53 -11.80
N ASN A 59 22.45 4.49 -10.52
CA ASN A 59 22.80 5.67 -9.71
C ASN A 59 21.75 6.79 -9.83
N ALA A 60 20.49 6.37 -9.97
CA ALA A 60 19.33 7.20 -10.25
C ALA A 60 18.22 6.86 -9.27
N GLU A 61 17.36 7.83 -8.98
CA GLU A 61 16.18 7.60 -8.16
C GLU A 61 15.14 6.75 -8.90
N LEU A 62 14.25 6.12 -8.14
CA LEU A 62 13.16 5.31 -8.68
C LEU A 62 12.35 6.05 -9.76
N VAL A 63 12.10 7.35 -9.53
CA VAL A 63 11.34 8.24 -10.42
C VAL A 63 12.04 8.48 -11.76
N ALA A 64 13.37 8.33 -11.82
CA ALA A 64 14.14 8.54 -13.03
C ALA A 64 14.16 7.30 -13.94
N VAL A 65 13.62 6.16 -13.49
CA VAL A 65 13.54 4.92 -14.26
C VAL A 65 12.10 4.70 -14.69
N ASP A 66 11.75 5.10 -15.92
CA ASP A 66 10.37 5.12 -16.43
C ASP A 66 9.61 3.81 -16.22
N GLY A 67 10.23 2.66 -16.49
CA GLY A 67 9.59 1.35 -16.30
C GLY A 67 9.29 1.03 -14.84
N LEU A 68 10.13 1.51 -13.93
CA LEU A 68 10.00 1.25 -12.50
C LEU A 68 9.05 2.24 -11.83
N HIS A 69 9.12 3.51 -12.25
CA HIS A 69 8.20 4.55 -11.82
C HIS A 69 6.77 4.24 -12.28
N GLY A 70 6.56 4.00 -13.58
CA GLY A 70 5.24 3.65 -14.12
C GLY A 70 4.70 2.33 -13.54
N GLY A 71 5.58 1.35 -13.29
CA GLY A 71 5.20 0.12 -12.60
C GLY A 71 4.72 0.36 -11.17
N ALA A 72 5.38 1.27 -10.44
CA ALA A 72 4.97 1.65 -9.10
C ALA A 72 3.59 2.35 -9.10
N GLU A 73 3.38 3.31 -10.01
CA GLU A 73 2.11 4.02 -10.14
C GLU A 73 0.95 3.10 -10.51
N ALA A 74 1.17 2.18 -11.46
CA ALA A 74 0.17 1.18 -11.86
C ALA A 74 -0.20 0.25 -10.69
N PHE A 75 0.80 -0.20 -9.92
CA PHE A 75 0.56 -1.09 -8.78
C PHE A 75 -0.20 -0.37 -7.64
N LEU A 76 0.15 0.88 -7.35
CA LEU A 76 -0.57 1.69 -6.36
C LEU A 76 -2.02 1.93 -6.79
N THR A 77 -2.24 2.22 -8.07
CA THR A 77 -3.58 2.37 -8.66
C THR A 77 -4.39 1.09 -8.51
N LEU A 78 -3.80 -0.07 -8.83
CA LEU A 78 -4.46 -1.37 -8.67
C LEU A 78 -4.80 -1.66 -7.20
N SER A 79 -3.85 -1.42 -6.29
CA SER A 79 -4.03 -1.66 -4.85
C SER A 79 -5.19 -0.82 -4.29
N ASN A 80 -5.26 0.46 -4.66
CA ASN A 80 -6.33 1.36 -4.26
C ASN A 80 -7.67 0.97 -4.91
N ALA A 81 -7.67 0.56 -6.18
CA ALA A 81 -8.88 0.10 -6.84
C ALA A 81 -9.48 -1.13 -6.13
N VAL A 82 -8.65 -2.11 -5.77
CA VAL A 82 -9.10 -3.31 -5.01
C VAL A 82 -9.69 -2.90 -3.65
N LEU A 83 -9.06 -1.96 -2.94
CA LEU A 83 -9.56 -1.45 -1.66
C LEU A 83 -10.94 -0.80 -1.81
N VAL A 84 -11.08 0.12 -2.76
CA VAL A 84 -12.33 0.85 -3.02
C VAL A 84 -13.44 -0.10 -3.46
N ILE A 85 -13.16 -1.03 -4.39
CA ILE A 85 -14.13 -2.04 -4.82
C ILE A 85 -14.57 -2.91 -3.64
N GLY A 86 -13.64 -3.28 -2.76
CA GLY A 86 -13.95 -4.02 -1.55
C GLY A 86 -14.96 -3.29 -0.67
N LEU A 87 -14.72 -2.00 -0.41
CA LEU A 87 -15.61 -1.17 0.42
C LEU A 87 -16.98 -0.94 -0.24
N LEU A 88 -17.01 -0.67 -1.55
CA LEU A 88 -18.25 -0.44 -2.30
C LEU A 88 -19.15 -1.68 -2.32
N ARG A 89 -18.58 -2.87 -2.50
CA ARG A 89 -19.33 -4.13 -2.55
C ARG A 89 -19.99 -4.46 -1.20
N ASP A 90 -19.30 -4.20 -0.09
CA ASP A 90 -19.87 -4.35 1.25
C ASP A 90 -21.03 -3.39 1.48
N ASN A 91 -20.84 -2.11 1.15
CA ASN A 91 -21.89 -1.10 1.31
C ASN A 91 -23.14 -1.45 0.48
N ALA A 92 -22.97 -1.81 -0.80
CA ALA A 92 -24.08 -2.24 -1.64
C ALA A 92 -24.83 -3.47 -1.07
N SER A 93 -24.10 -4.41 -0.47
CA SER A 93 -24.72 -5.59 0.16
C SER A 93 -25.56 -5.20 1.38
N ARG A 94 -25.11 -4.22 2.17
CA ARG A 94 -25.81 -3.73 3.36
C ARG A 94 -27.07 -2.94 3.01
N VAL A 95 -27.03 -2.12 1.95
CA VAL A 95 -28.19 -1.34 1.48
C VAL A 95 -29.27 -2.23 0.87
N ASN A 96 -28.91 -3.28 0.12
CA ASN A 96 -29.92 -4.19 -0.47
C ASN A 96 -30.62 -5.09 0.57
N ASN A 97 -29.97 -5.34 1.72
CA ASN A 97 -30.50 -6.19 2.79
C ASN A 97 -31.25 -5.38 3.89
N SER A 98 -31.59 -4.11 3.63
CA SER A 98 -32.35 -3.21 4.52
C SER A 98 -33.65 -2.80 3.86
#